data_AF-A0A7X4CJ52-F1
#
_entry.id   AF-A0A7X4CJ52-F1
#
_cell.length_a   1.000
_cell.length_b   1.000
_cell.length_c   1.000
_cell.angle_alpha   90.00
_cell.angle_beta   90.00
_cell.angle_gamma   90.00
#
_symmetry.space_group_name_H-M   'P 1'
#
loop_
_entity.id
_entity.type
_entity.pdbx_description
1 polymer ?
#
loop_
_entity_poly.entity_id
_entity_poly.type
_entity_poly.pdbx_seq_one_letter_code
_entity_poly.pdbx_strand_id
1 'polypeptide(L)'
;MSLQAVADIVAKGDPDRFDACMAAPVAARVVLFPIYAFNVEVARATWVMSEPKIGELRLQWLRDALEDIARGQFREYLDETGGGLIWVAARALGGDDEAGFRALGRISGLANFLLAVPRLNARMDWPLPVGGPETVQQLARDALTELRALQLPKAGRAASLASWRAGTILRRAADEPDRVAHGTLPESEFRRRLSLIWAGYRL
;
A
#
# COMPACT_ATOMS: atom_id res chain seq x y z
N MET A 1 -23.90 -4.92 10.39
CA MET A 1 -23.07 -5.56 9.33
C MET A 1 -22.26 -6.65 10.01
N SER A 2 -22.25 -7.88 9.49
CA SER A 2 -21.49 -8.99 10.09
C SER A 2 -20.00 -8.89 9.75
N LEU A 3 -19.13 -9.50 10.56
CA LEU A 3 -17.69 -9.56 10.25
C LEU A 3 -17.42 -10.22 8.89
N GLN A 4 -18.22 -11.22 8.51
CA GLN A 4 -18.13 -11.85 7.19
C GLN A 4 -18.42 -10.84 6.06
N ALA A 5 -19.47 -10.03 6.18
CA ALA A 5 -19.79 -9.04 5.15
C ALA A 5 -18.67 -8.00 4.98
N VAL A 6 -18.02 -7.61 6.09
CA VAL A 6 -16.85 -6.73 6.07
C VAL A 6 -15.66 -7.41 5.38
N ALA A 7 -15.40 -8.68 5.69
CA ALA A 7 -14.33 -9.44 5.06
C ALA A 7 -14.55 -9.60 3.54
N ASP A 8 -15.81 -9.79 3.10
CA ASP A 8 -16.16 -9.90 1.68
C ASP A 8 -15.91 -8.59 0.91
N ILE A 9 -16.07 -7.42 1.55
CA ILE A 9 -15.70 -6.12 0.96
C ILE A 9 -14.19 -6.08 0.70
N VAL A 10 -13.38 -6.48 1.69
CA VAL A 10 -11.92 -6.50 1.55
C VAL A 10 -11.50 -7.53 0.51
N ALA A 11 -12.08 -8.74 0.50
CA ALA A 11 -11.75 -9.79 -0.47
C ALA A 11 -11.95 -9.32 -1.92
N LYS A 12 -12.97 -8.49 -2.18
CA LYS A 12 -13.28 -7.96 -3.51
C LYS A 12 -12.45 -6.72 -3.86
N GLY A 13 -12.28 -5.80 -2.91
CA GLY A 13 -11.63 -4.51 -3.14
C GLY A 13 -10.11 -4.53 -2.98
N ASP A 14 -9.59 -5.40 -2.11
CA ASP A 14 -8.17 -5.54 -1.79
C ASP A 14 -7.83 -6.99 -1.38
N PRO A 15 -7.67 -7.91 -2.36
CA PRO A 15 -7.38 -9.31 -2.08
C PRO A 15 -6.09 -9.53 -1.30
N ASP A 16 -5.10 -8.65 -1.50
CA ASP A 16 -3.82 -8.72 -0.79
C ASP A 16 -4.02 -8.42 0.70
N ARG A 17 -4.73 -7.34 1.06
CA ARG A 17 -5.05 -7.07 2.46
C ARG A 17 -5.97 -8.13 3.08
N PHE A 18 -6.85 -8.75 2.29
CA PHE A 18 -7.63 -9.90 2.75
C PHE A 18 -6.73 -11.06 3.15
N ASP A 19 -5.82 -11.48 2.26
CA ASP A 19 -4.86 -12.55 2.53
C ASP A 19 -4.02 -12.23 3.79
N ALA A 20 -3.54 -10.99 3.92
CA ALA A 20 -2.81 -10.52 5.10
C ALA A 20 -3.62 -10.62 6.40
N CYS A 21 -4.90 -10.25 6.39
CA CYS A 21 -5.79 -10.42 7.55
C CYS A 21 -5.98 -11.90 7.90
N MET A 22 -6.11 -12.77 6.90
CA MET A 22 -6.27 -14.20 7.10
C MET A 22 -5.00 -14.87 7.65
N ALA A 23 -3.83 -14.30 7.37
CA ALA A 23 -2.56 -14.71 7.98
C ALA A 23 -2.35 -14.17 9.41
N ALA A 24 -3.14 -13.17 9.84
CA ALA A 24 -3.06 -12.61 11.19
C ALA A 24 -3.73 -13.53 12.25
N PRO A 25 -3.37 -13.38 13.54
CA PRO A 25 -4.06 -14.03 14.65
C PRO A 25 -5.57 -13.77 14.60
N VAL A 26 -6.37 -14.79 14.92
CA VAL A 26 -7.84 -14.71 14.82
C VAL A 26 -8.41 -13.51 15.59
N ALA A 27 -7.85 -13.22 16.77
CA ALA A 27 -8.26 -12.07 17.59
C ALA A 27 -7.99 -10.71 16.93
N ALA A 28 -6.98 -10.60 16.05
CA ALA A 28 -6.68 -9.35 15.34
C ALA A 28 -7.66 -9.09 14.18
N ARG A 29 -8.27 -10.13 13.61
CA ARG A 29 -9.12 -10.02 12.40
C ARG A 29 -10.36 -9.17 12.62
N VAL A 30 -10.95 -9.21 13.81
CA VAL A 30 -12.12 -8.39 14.18
C VAL A 30 -11.79 -6.89 14.17
N VAL A 31 -10.52 -6.54 14.32
CA VAL A 31 -10.02 -5.15 14.25
C VAL A 31 -9.59 -4.79 12.82
N LEU A 32 -8.84 -5.67 12.17
CA LEU A 32 -8.24 -5.38 10.86
C LEU A 32 -9.27 -5.29 9.73
N PHE A 33 -10.23 -6.21 9.67
CA PHE A 33 -11.21 -6.23 8.57
C PHE A 33 -12.03 -4.94 8.47
N PRO A 34 -12.62 -4.41 9.57
CA PRO A 34 -13.37 -3.15 9.51
C PRO A 34 -12.54 -1.97 9.02
N ILE A 35 -11.29 -1.84 9.48
CA ILE A 35 -10.39 -0.74 9.09
C ILE A 35 -10.09 -0.80 7.60
N TYR A 36 -9.77 -1.99 7.07
CA TYR A 36 -9.47 -2.13 5.65
C TYR A 36 -10.71 -2.06 4.76
N ALA A 37 -11.87 -2.54 5.21
CA ALA A 37 -13.12 -2.38 4.48
C ALA A 37 -13.52 -0.91 4.38
N PHE A 38 -13.37 -0.14 5.47
CA PHE A 38 -13.55 1.31 5.43
C PHE A 38 -12.62 1.97 4.41
N ASN A 39 -11.34 1.61 4.41
CA ASN A 39 -10.39 2.11 3.42
C ASN A 39 -10.80 1.78 1.97
N VAL A 40 -11.29 0.56 1.72
CA VAL A 40 -11.81 0.15 0.41
C VAL A 40 -13.00 1.02 -0.01
N GLU A 41 -13.97 1.26 0.88
CA GLU A 41 -15.14 2.09 0.55
C GLU A 41 -14.76 3.55 0.33
N VAL A 42 -13.84 4.10 1.13
CA VAL A 42 -13.30 5.47 0.93
C VAL A 42 -12.60 5.58 -0.43
N ALA A 43 -11.75 4.60 -0.77
CA ALA A 43 -11.07 4.58 -2.06
C ALA A 43 -12.08 4.43 -3.22
N ARG A 44 -13.11 3.59 -3.07
CA ARG A 44 -14.16 3.37 -4.07
C ARG A 44 -15.06 4.58 -4.27
N ALA A 45 -15.35 5.35 -3.21
CA ALA A 45 -16.21 6.54 -3.30
C ALA A 45 -15.72 7.54 -4.35
N THR A 46 -14.42 7.54 -4.64
CA THR A 46 -13.82 8.37 -5.70
C THR A 46 -14.27 7.99 -7.12
N TRP A 47 -14.75 6.78 -7.35
CA TRP A 47 -15.03 6.22 -8.69
C TRP A 47 -16.52 6.02 -9.02
N VAL A 48 -17.43 6.12 -8.05
CA VAL A 48 -18.84 5.73 -8.20
C VAL A 48 -19.79 6.94 -8.37
N MET A 49 -19.26 8.16 -8.39
CA MET A 49 -20.07 9.38 -8.50
C MET A 49 -20.62 9.57 -9.93
N SER A 50 -21.93 9.75 -10.04
CA SER A 50 -22.66 9.75 -11.33
C SER A 50 -22.69 11.12 -12.03
N GLU A 51 -22.24 12.20 -11.39
CA GLU A 51 -22.28 13.55 -11.96
C GLU A 51 -20.98 13.88 -12.72
N PRO A 52 -21.05 14.12 -14.05
CA PRO A 52 -19.87 14.38 -14.90
C PRO A 52 -19.01 15.55 -14.41
N LYS A 53 -19.64 16.59 -13.85
CA LYS A 53 -18.97 17.81 -13.37
C LYS A 53 -18.12 17.59 -12.12
N ILE A 54 -18.50 16.63 -11.28
CA ILE A 54 -17.70 16.18 -10.12
C ILE A 54 -16.52 15.33 -10.61
N GLY A 55 -16.69 14.57 -11.69
CA GLY A 55 -15.61 13.82 -12.32
C GLY A 55 -14.48 14.71 -12.84
N GLU A 56 -14.80 15.82 -13.49
CA GLU A 56 -13.82 16.81 -13.97
C GLU A 56 -13.03 17.46 -12.82
N LEU A 57 -13.71 17.88 -11.75
CA LEU A 57 -13.05 18.43 -10.55
C LEU A 57 -12.11 17.41 -9.88
N ARG A 58 -12.47 16.12 -9.88
CA ARG A 58 -11.61 15.03 -9.39
C ARG A 58 -10.42 14.75 -10.30
N LEU A 59 -10.60 14.81 -11.61
CA LEU A 59 -9.48 14.67 -12.56
C LEU A 59 -8.50 15.84 -12.42
N GLN A 60 -9.00 17.03 -12.16
CA GLN A 60 -8.16 18.18 -11.83
C GLN A 60 -7.44 17.96 -10.49
N TRP A 61 -8.15 17.56 -9.42
CA TRP A 61 -7.52 17.22 -8.14
C TRP A 61 -6.47 16.11 -8.28
N LEU A 62 -6.72 15.08 -9.09
CA LEU A 62 -5.78 13.99 -9.33
C LEU A 62 -4.54 14.50 -10.06
N ARG A 63 -4.72 15.40 -11.04
CA ARG A 63 -3.61 16.06 -11.73
C ARG A 63 -2.79 16.92 -10.76
N ASP A 64 -3.44 17.74 -9.95
CA ASP A 64 -2.79 18.60 -8.97
C ASP A 64 -2.01 17.75 -7.93
N ALA A 65 -2.63 16.68 -7.42
CA ALA A 65 -1.97 15.72 -6.52
C ALA A 65 -0.76 15.05 -7.19
N LEU A 66 -0.86 14.67 -8.47
CA LEU A 66 0.26 14.13 -9.23
C LEU A 66 1.37 15.17 -9.48
N GLU A 67 1.01 16.44 -9.69
CA GLU A 67 1.98 17.53 -9.80
C GLU A 67 2.69 17.81 -8.46
N ASP A 68 1.98 17.80 -7.34
CA ASP A 68 2.59 17.99 -6.02
C ASP A 68 3.50 16.83 -5.63
N ILE A 69 3.11 15.60 -6.01
CA ILE A 69 3.97 14.42 -5.98
C ILE A 69 5.24 14.66 -6.81
N ALA A 70 5.12 15.21 -8.03
CA ALA A 70 6.26 15.55 -8.88
C ALA A 70 7.16 16.65 -8.27
N ARG A 71 6.57 17.58 -7.49
CA ARG A 71 7.27 18.66 -6.78
C ARG A 71 7.92 18.21 -5.45
N GLY A 72 7.90 16.90 -5.16
CA GLY A 72 8.60 16.32 -4.02
C GLY A 72 7.72 16.05 -2.80
N GLN A 73 6.39 16.24 -2.87
CA GLN A 73 5.46 15.92 -1.78
C GLN A 73 5.00 14.46 -1.78
N PHE A 74 5.66 13.60 -2.54
CA PHE A 74 5.26 12.21 -2.68
C PHE A 74 5.37 11.42 -1.37
N ARG A 75 6.37 11.75 -0.55
CA ARG A 75 6.63 11.08 0.71
C ARG A 75 5.52 11.37 1.73
N GLU A 76 5.02 12.60 1.74
CA GLU A 76 3.93 13.09 2.58
C GLU A 76 2.61 12.44 2.16
N TYR A 77 2.30 12.43 0.87
CA TYR A 77 1.11 11.73 0.36
C TYR A 77 1.07 10.24 0.76
N LEU A 78 2.21 9.54 0.65
CA LEU A 78 2.32 8.15 1.08
C LEU A 78 2.20 7.98 2.60
N ASP A 79 2.61 8.99 3.40
CA ASP A 79 2.40 9.00 4.85
C ASP A 79 0.92 9.15 5.20
N GLU A 80 0.26 10.13 4.61
CA GLU A 80 -1.13 10.46 4.93
C GLU A 80 -2.09 9.34 4.54
N THR A 81 -1.77 8.63 3.44
CA THR A 81 -2.59 7.53 2.93
C THR A 81 -2.17 6.18 3.51
N GLY A 82 -1.01 5.67 3.11
CA GLY A 82 -0.50 4.36 3.51
C GLY A 82 -0.07 4.35 4.98
N GLY A 83 0.67 5.37 5.40
CA GLY A 83 1.17 5.52 6.78
C GLY A 83 0.03 5.63 7.80
N GLY A 84 -0.92 6.52 7.56
CA GLY A 84 -2.09 6.72 8.41
C GLY A 84 -2.91 5.43 8.57
N LEU A 85 -3.16 4.70 7.48
CA LEU A 85 -3.90 3.44 7.53
C LEU A 85 -3.20 2.37 8.39
N ILE A 86 -1.90 2.16 8.20
CA ILE A 86 -1.15 1.16 8.98
C ILE A 86 -1.04 1.59 10.45
N TRP A 87 -0.87 2.88 10.71
CA TRP A 87 -0.89 3.40 12.08
C TRP A 87 -2.23 3.15 12.77
N VAL A 88 -3.36 3.50 12.14
CA VAL A 88 -4.69 3.27 12.74
C VAL A 88 -4.91 1.78 13.03
N ALA A 89 -4.51 0.89 12.12
CA ALA A 89 -4.58 -0.56 12.35
C ALA A 89 -3.69 -1.01 13.52
N ALA A 90 -2.45 -0.54 13.59
CA ALA A 90 -1.53 -0.89 14.66
C ALA A 90 -2.00 -0.36 16.02
N ARG A 91 -2.46 0.90 16.06
CA ARG A 91 -2.97 1.56 17.26
C ARG A 91 -4.19 0.85 17.83
N ALA A 92 -5.12 0.42 16.96
CA ALA A 92 -6.29 -0.35 17.36
C ALA A 92 -5.93 -1.75 17.90
N LEU A 93 -4.77 -2.28 17.53
CA LEU A 93 -4.19 -3.52 18.04
C LEU A 93 -3.24 -3.29 19.23
N GLY A 94 -3.25 -2.10 19.84
CA GLY A 94 -2.49 -1.77 21.04
C GLY A 94 -1.07 -1.25 20.80
N GLY A 95 -0.66 -1.01 19.54
CA GLY A 95 0.62 -0.39 19.24
C GLY A 95 0.71 1.07 19.70
N ASP A 96 1.93 1.51 20.00
CA ASP A 96 2.28 2.84 20.53
C ASP A 96 3.37 3.56 19.73
N ASP A 97 4.04 2.88 18.80
CA ASP A 97 5.06 3.45 17.90
C ASP A 97 4.46 4.03 16.60
N GLU A 98 3.85 5.21 16.70
CA GLU A 98 3.23 5.87 15.53
C GLU A 98 4.23 6.06 14.38
N ALA A 99 5.44 6.52 14.69
CA ALA A 99 6.47 6.82 13.70
C ALA A 99 6.86 5.56 12.90
N GLY A 100 7.10 4.43 13.58
CA GLY A 100 7.46 3.17 12.94
C GLY A 100 6.35 2.61 12.06
N PHE A 101 5.10 2.62 12.53
CA PHE A 101 3.97 2.11 11.73
C PHE A 101 3.62 3.01 10.55
N ARG A 102 3.72 4.34 10.69
CA ARG A 102 3.57 5.26 9.56
C ARG A 102 4.65 5.07 8.51
N ALA A 103 5.91 4.93 8.92
CA ALA A 103 7.01 4.61 8.02
C ALA A 103 6.76 3.30 7.25
N LEU A 104 6.31 2.24 7.94
CA LEU A 104 5.96 0.98 7.29
C LEU A 104 4.82 1.14 6.26
N GLY A 105 3.78 1.91 6.60
CA GLY A 105 2.67 2.17 5.70
C GLY A 105 3.08 2.99 4.48
N ARG A 106 3.95 3.98 4.65
CA ARG A 106 4.55 4.76 3.56
C ARG A 106 5.36 3.88 2.60
N ILE A 107 6.21 3.00 3.14
CA ILE A 107 7.03 2.05 2.38
C ILE A 107 6.14 1.09 1.58
N SER A 108 5.06 0.58 2.19
CA SER A 108 4.07 -0.24 1.49
C SER A 108 3.34 0.55 0.41
N GLY A 109 2.98 1.81 0.68
CA GLY A 109 2.39 2.73 -0.28
C GLY A 109 3.27 2.92 -1.51
N LEU A 110 4.58 3.12 -1.33
CA LEU A 110 5.54 3.20 -2.44
C LEU A 110 5.55 1.92 -3.26
N ALA A 111 5.64 0.75 -2.61
CA ALA A 111 5.65 -0.54 -3.32
C ALA A 111 4.37 -0.74 -4.16
N ASN A 112 3.21 -0.42 -3.60
CA ASN A 112 1.92 -0.51 -4.28
C ASN A 112 1.80 0.50 -5.43
N PHE A 113 2.33 1.72 -5.25
CA PHE A 113 2.41 2.70 -6.31
C PHE A 113 3.23 2.19 -7.49
N LEU A 114 4.44 1.66 -7.25
CA LEU A 114 5.31 1.11 -8.30
C LEU A 114 4.62 -0.05 -9.07
N LEU A 115 3.86 -0.90 -8.39
CA LEU A 115 3.04 -1.93 -9.05
C LEU A 115 1.93 -1.34 -9.94
N ALA A 116 1.42 -0.16 -9.60
CA ALA A 116 0.35 0.50 -10.33
C ALA A 116 0.84 1.33 -11.54
N VAL A 117 2.11 1.74 -11.56
CA VAL A 117 2.70 2.58 -12.61
C VAL A 117 2.35 2.14 -14.04
N PRO A 118 2.50 0.87 -14.46
CA PRO A 118 2.17 0.47 -15.83
C PRO A 118 0.69 0.74 -16.18
N ARG A 119 -0.21 0.44 -15.24
CA ARG A 119 -1.65 0.63 -15.45
C ARG A 119 -2.04 2.09 -15.46
N LEU A 120 -1.35 2.90 -14.66
CA LEU A 120 -1.57 4.35 -14.62
C LEU A 120 -1.05 4.99 -15.91
N ASN A 121 0.16 4.66 -16.36
CA ASN A 121 0.70 5.13 -17.64
C ASN A 121 -0.15 4.70 -18.85
N ALA A 122 -0.75 3.51 -18.82
CA ALA A 122 -1.62 3.04 -19.91
C ALA A 122 -2.99 3.75 -19.97
N ARG A 123 -3.44 4.35 -18.86
CA ARG A 123 -4.76 5.01 -18.74
C ARG A 123 -4.68 6.53 -18.75
N MET A 124 -3.52 7.08 -18.45
CA MET A 124 -3.28 8.51 -18.38
C MET A 124 -2.48 8.91 -19.62
N ASP A 125 -2.94 9.92 -20.37
CA ASP A 125 -2.16 10.59 -21.42
C ASP A 125 -0.94 11.36 -20.89
N TRP A 126 -0.67 11.22 -19.58
CA TRP A 126 0.40 11.87 -18.86
C TRP A 126 1.27 10.80 -18.19
N PRO A 127 2.55 10.65 -18.56
CA PRO A 127 3.44 9.72 -17.87
C PRO A 127 3.58 10.17 -16.41
N LEU A 128 3.35 9.24 -15.48
CA LEU A 128 3.49 9.55 -14.06
C LEU A 128 4.90 10.06 -13.76
N PRO A 129 5.05 10.99 -12.80
CA PRO A 129 6.34 11.48 -12.34
C PRO A 129 7.05 10.48 -11.42
N VAL A 130 6.92 9.18 -11.68
CA VAL A 130 8.03 8.29 -11.36
C VAL A 130 9.08 8.69 -12.37
N GLY A 131 10.11 9.40 -11.93
CA GLY A 131 11.22 9.74 -12.82
C GLY A 131 11.78 8.50 -13.52
N GLY A 132 12.81 8.69 -14.34
CA GLY A 132 13.44 7.58 -15.06
C GLY A 132 13.87 6.42 -14.13
N PRO A 133 14.33 5.29 -14.71
CA PRO A 133 14.74 4.11 -13.94
C PRO A 133 15.67 4.40 -12.76
N GLU A 134 16.52 5.42 -12.87
CA GLU A 134 17.39 5.92 -11.79
C GLU A 134 16.61 6.41 -10.56
N THR A 135 15.56 7.22 -10.76
CA THR A 135 14.69 7.72 -9.68
C THR A 135 13.97 6.57 -8.98
N VAL A 136 13.45 5.62 -9.76
CA VAL A 136 12.80 4.42 -9.21
C VAL A 136 13.77 3.61 -8.36
N GLN A 137 14.99 3.38 -8.86
CA GLN A 137 16.02 2.65 -8.14
C GLN A 137 16.39 3.36 -6.82
N GLN A 138 16.55 4.69 -6.85
CA GLN A 138 16.89 5.47 -5.67
C GLN A 138 15.78 5.41 -4.60
N LEU A 139 14.52 5.68 -5.00
CA LEU A 139 13.36 5.60 -4.09
C LEU A 139 13.25 4.21 -3.46
N ALA A 140 13.46 3.15 -4.23
CA ALA A 140 13.40 1.78 -3.75
C ALA A 140 14.53 1.46 -2.75
N ARG A 141 15.75 1.92 -3.00
CA ARG A 141 16.90 1.74 -2.08
C ARG A 141 16.71 2.50 -0.78
N ASP A 142 16.21 3.72 -0.83
CA ASP A 142 15.96 4.54 0.35
C ASP A 142 14.88 3.89 1.23
N ALA A 143 13.77 3.45 0.62
CA ALA A 143 12.71 2.74 1.33
C ALA A 143 13.17 1.40 1.91
N LEU A 144 14.06 0.65 1.23
CA LEU A 144 14.64 -0.58 1.77
C LEU A 144 15.58 -0.30 2.95
N THR A 145 16.31 0.81 2.91
CA THR A 145 17.19 1.23 4.01
C THR A 145 16.35 1.59 5.23
N GLU A 146 15.30 2.38 5.05
CA GLU A 146 14.32 2.71 6.08
C GLU A 146 13.67 1.43 6.63
N LEU A 147 13.18 0.53 5.77
CA LEU A 147 12.54 -0.73 6.17
C LEU A 147 13.43 -1.61 7.05
N ARG A 148 14.73 -1.69 6.75
CA ARG A 148 15.69 -2.49 7.52
C ARG A 148 15.98 -1.89 8.89
N ALA A 149 15.87 -0.57 9.03
CA ALA A 149 16.10 0.14 10.28
C ALA A 149 14.89 0.08 11.24
N LEU A 150 13.68 -0.22 10.74
CA LEU A 150 12.48 -0.26 11.56
C LEU A 150 12.55 -1.33 12.65
N GLN A 151 12.26 -0.92 13.89
CA GLN A 151 12.14 -1.79 15.06
C GLN A 151 10.74 -1.67 15.64
N LEU A 152 9.79 -2.38 15.06
CA LEU A 152 8.40 -2.30 15.49
C LEU A 152 8.18 -3.01 16.83
N PRO A 153 7.31 -2.52 17.73
CA PRO A 153 6.93 -3.23 18.94
C PRO A 153 6.12 -4.51 18.61
N LYS A 154 6.02 -5.43 19.58
CA LYS A 154 5.12 -6.61 19.45
C LYS A 154 3.65 -6.17 19.40
N ALA A 155 3.30 -5.18 20.21
CA ALA A 155 1.97 -4.57 20.18
C ALA A 155 1.72 -3.92 18.82
N GLY A 156 0.57 -4.17 18.21
CA GLY A 156 0.27 -3.69 16.85
C GLY A 156 0.96 -4.43 15.71
N ARG A 157 1.90 -5.35 15.95
CA ARG A 157 2.71 -5.99 14.90
C ARG A 157 1.87 -6.72 13.84
N ALA A 158 0.70 -7.25 14.18
CA ALA A 158 -0.18 -7.88 13.20
C ALA A 158 -0.63 -6.93 12.06
N ALA A 159 -0.66 -5.61 12.28
CA ALA A 159 -0.90 -4.64 11.22
C ALA A 159 0.19 -4.60 10.15
N SER A 160 1.42 -5.03 10.49
CA SER A 160 2.54 -5.08 9.54
C SER A 160 2.35 -6.12 8.43
N LEU A 161 1.47 -7.10 8.62
CA LEU A 161 1.18 -8.10 7.60
C LEU A 161 0.61 -7.48 6.33
N ALA A 162 -0.08 -6.35 6.38
CA ALA A 162 -0.54 -5.65 5.18
C ALA A 162 0.61 -5.12 4.30
N SER A 163 1.82 -5.02 4.86
CA SER A 163 3.03 -4.54 4.18
C SER A 163 4.00 -5.68 3.81
N TRP A 164 3.62 -6.96 3.95
CA TRP A 164 4.53 -8.10 3.84
C TRP A 164 5.30 -8.18 2.51
N ARG A 165 4.67 -7.74 1.40
CA ARG A 165 5.27 -7.77 0.05
C ARG A 165 6.23 -6.62 -0.22
N ALA A 166 6.16 -5.55 0.57
CA ALA A 166 6.83 -4.29 0.25
C ALA A 166 8.32 -4.48 0.04
N GLY A 167 8.99 -5.20 0.95
CA GLY A 167 10.43 -5.47 0.84
C GLY A 167 10.84 -6.27 -0.41
N THR A 168 9.99 -7.19 -0.88
CA THR A 168 10.26 -7.99 -2.09
C THR A 168 10.08 -7.15 -3.36
N ILE A 169 9.00 -6.39 -3.43
CA ILE A 169 8.68 -5.50 -4.56
C ILE A 169 9.77 -4.43 -4.71
N LEU A 170 10.13 -3.77 -3.60
CA LEU A 170 11.14 -2.72 -3.61
C LEU A 170 12.52 -3.26 -4.00
N ARG A 171 12.89 -4.47 -3.58
CA ARG A 171 14.15 -5.08 -3.99
C ARG A 171 14.21 -5.32 -5.49
N ARG A 172 13.13 -5.84 -6.08
CA ARG A 172 13.02 -6.01 -7.54
C ARG A 172 13.06 -4.67 -8.28
N ALA A 173 12.44 -3.63 -7.73
CA ALA A 173 12.49 -2.29 -8.31
C ALA A 173 13.87 -1.64 -8.18
N ALA A 174 14.62 -1.91 -7.11
CA ALA A 174 15.98 -1.44 -6.93
C ALA A 174 16.97 -2.16 -7.87
N ASP A 175 16.82 -3.48 -8.02
CA ASP A 175 17.73 -4.32 -8.82
C ASP A 175 17.49 -4.14 -10.33
N GLU A 176 16.22 -4.08 -10.75
CA GLU A 176 15.82 -3.98 -12.16
C GLU A 176 14.70 -2.93 -12.33
N PRO A 177 15.01 -1.62 -12.25
CA PRO A 177 14.01 -0.54 -12.23
C PRO A 177 13.14 -0.48 -13.50
N ASP A 178 13.65 -0.91 -14.65
CA ASP A 178 12.86 -0.98 -15.89
C ASP A 178 11.64 -1.89 -15.79
N ARG A 179 11.65 -2.88 -14.87
CA ARG A 179 10.48 -3.76 -14.65
C ARG A 179 9.24 -3.01 -14.20
N VAL A 180 9.40 -1.82 -13.63
CA VAL A 180 8.29 -0.96 -13.21
C VAL A 180 7.54 -0.44 -14.43
N ALA A 181 8.25 0.08 -15.44
CA ALA A 181 7.62 0.55 -16.67
C ALA A 181 7.00 -0.59 -17.48
N HIS A 182 7.66 -1.75 -17.51
CA HIS A 182 7.21 -2.93 -18.26
C HIS A 182 6.13 -3.77 -17.55
N GLY A 183 5.80 -3.47 -16.29
CA GLY A 183 4.79 -4.20 -15.52
C GLY A 183 5.18 -5.61 -15.10
N THR A 184 6.48 -5.90 -15.01
CA THR A 184 7.05 -7.22 -14.65
C THR A 184 7.57 -7.27 -13.21
N LEU A 185 7.25 -6.27 -12.39
CA LEU A 185 7.50 -6.26 -10.95
C LEU A 185 6.81 -7.38 -10.15
N PRO A 186 5.55 -7.78 -10.43
CA PRO A 186 4.86 -8.79 -9.63
C PRO A 186 5.64 -10.11 -9.51
N GLU A 187 5.52 -10.75 -8.36
CA GLU A 187 6.01 -12.11 -8.13
C GLU A 187 5.01 -13.15 -8.64
N SER A 188 5.46 -14.41 -8.77
CA SER A 188 4.53 -15.50 -9.06
C SER A 188 3.60 -15.77 -7.88
N GLU A 189 2.36 -16.16 -8.15
CA GLU A 189 1.36 -16.48 -7.12
C GLU A 189 1.88 -17.48 -6.07
N PHE A 190 2.66 -18.46 -6.50
CA PHE A 190 3.30 -19.43 -5.60
C PHE A 190 4.23 -18.76 -4.59
N ARG A 191 5.12 -17.87 -5.04
CA ARG A 191 6.05 -17.14 -4.15
C ARG A 191 5.30 -16.16 -3.25
N ARG A 192 4.25 -15.51 -3.78
CA ARG A 192 3.39 -14.58 -3.03
C ARG A 192 2.75 -15.25 -1.83
N ARG A 193 2.17 -16.44 -2.02
CA ARG A 193 1.49 -17.20 -0.97
C ARG A 193 2.47 -17.76 0.07
N LEU A 194 3.58 -18.33 -0.37
CA LEU A 194 4.60 -18.87 0.54
C LEU A 194 5.22 -17.77 1.42
N SER A 195 5.55 -16.62 0.83
CA SER A 195 6.14 -15.51 1.59
C SER A 195 5.17 -14.96 2.64
N LEU A 196 3.86 -14.95 2.36
CA LEU A 196 2.84 -14.54 3.32
C LEU A 196 2.71 -15.51 4.51
N ILE A 197 2.68 -16.83 4.25
CA ILE A 197 2.62 -17.84 5.32
C ILE A 197 3.79 -17.64 6.29
N TRP A 198 4.97 -17.40 5.73
CA TRP A 198 6.17 -17.19 6.53
C TRP A 198 6.18 -15.84 7.27
N ALA A 199 5.59 -14.79 6.69
CA ALA A 199 5.38 -13.52 7.39
C ALA A 199 4.43 -13.68 8.58
N GLY A 200 3.32 -14.42 8.41
CA GLY A 200 2.37 -14.72 9.49
C GLY A 200 3.00 -15.51 10.64
N TYR A 201 3.90 -16.45 10.34
CA TYR A 201 4.64 -17.22 11.36
C TYR A 201 5.59 -16.37 12.22
N ARG A 202 6.00 -15.19 11.75
CA ARG A 202 6.99 -14.32 12.40
C ARG A 202 6.41 -13.21 13.28
N LEU A 203 5.08 -13.09 13.34
CA LEU A 203 4.39 -12.15 14.20
C LEU A 203 4.65 -12.42 15.69
#